data_AF-A0A833GC35-F1
#
_entry.id   AF-A0A833GC35-F1
#
_cell.length_a   1.000
_cell.length_b   1.000
_cell.length_c   1.000
_cell.angle_alpha   90.00
_cell.angle_beta   90.00
_cell.angle_gamma   90.00
#
_symmetry.space_group_name_H-M   'P 1'
#
loop_
_entity.id
_entity.type
_entity.pdbx_description
1 polymer ?
#
loop_
_entity_poly.entity_id
_entity_poly.type
_entity_poly.pdbx_seq_one_letter_code
_entity_poly.pdbx_strand_id
1 'polypeptide(L)'
;MPARGLSNRPGTTYDGSRAQHDPDVGTASPVGKRIGAACVNPRIPYRRDIDGLRAVAVVPVILFHAGFRWPSGGFIGVDVFFVISGYLISGIIRSEMESGRFSVAGFYERRIRRILPALFTLLAVTTVAAWLWLFPNDFRDFGESVAATALFSSNVLFWSKVGYFATPADAQPLLHTWSLAVEEQFYIVFPILLLAVHRVAGRRIAVILGLLVAASFGASLWSVAAAPDAAFYLLPSRAWELLAGALLAWGAVPPTKNARLAEALAGVGLLLIVAAMFALTPGT
;
A
#
# COMPACT_ATOMS: atom_id res chain seq x y z
N MET A 1 -12.40 -29.50 -97.34
CA MET A 1 -11.23 -28.84 -97.97
C MET A 1 -10.48 -28.03 -96.91
N PRO A 2 -9.13 -28.03 -96.93
CA PRO A 2 -8.21 -27.76 -95.79
C PRO A 2 -7.96 -26.24 -95.61
N ALA A 3 -7.16 -25.66 -94.69
CA ALA A 3 -6.00 -26.05 -93.88
C ALA A 3 -5.88 -25.06 -92.69
N ARG A 4 -5.55 -25.49 -91.46
CA ARG A 4 -4.23 -25.35 -90.76
C ARG A 4 -3.42 -24.06 -90.99
N GLY A 5 -2.98 -23.46 -89.88
CA GLY A 5 -1.78 -22.60 -89.78
C GLY A 5 -2.01 -21.37 -88.87
N LEU A 6 -1.86 -21.49 -87.55
CA LEU A 6 -0.64 -21.20 -86.77
C LEU A 6 -0.08 -19.76 -86.92
N SER A 7 0.02 -19.08 -85.78
CA SER A 7 1.26 -18.48 -85.25
C SER A 7 1.09 -17.06 -84.70
N ASN A 8 1.17 -17.00 -83.37
CA ASN A 8 1.60 -15.86 -82.56
C ASN A 8 2.76 -15.06 -83.19
N ARG A 9 2.75 -13.74 -82.99
CA ARG A 9 3.81 -13.02 -82.24
C ARG A 9 3.37 -11.60 -81.83
N PRO A 10 3.89 -11.07 -80.71
CA PRO A 10 3.50 -9.79 -80.12
C PRO A 10 4.44 -8.65 -80.55
N GLY A 11 3.96 -7.41 -80.49
CA GLY A 11 4.77 -6.23 -80.77
C GLY A 11 4.10 -4.94 -80.32
N THR A 12 4.52 -4.44 -79.16
CA THR A 12 4.35 -3.06 -78.71
C THR A 12 5.17 -2.11 -79.58
N THR A 13 4.59 -1.00 -80.05
CA THR A 13 5.30 0.29 -80.17
C THR A 13 4.30 1.45 -80.15
N TYR A 14 4.77 2.52 -79.51
CA TYR A 14 4.19 3.82 -79.25
C TYR A 14 3.64 4.56 -80.49
N ASP A 15 2.55 5.32 -80.29
CA ASP A 15 2.36 6.62 -80.95
C ASP A 15 1.90 7.63 -79.90
N GLY A 16 2.54 8.80 -79.92
CA GLY A 16 2.36 9.88 -78.97
C GLY A 16 1.74 11.10 -79.64
N SER A 17 0.87 11.80 -78.92
CA SER A 17 0.57 13.19 -79.25
C SER A 17 0.06 13.94 -78.03
N ARG A 18 0.91 14.90 -77.59
CA ARG A 18 0.56 16.18 -76.94
C ARG A 18 -0.07 16.12 -75.53
N ALA A 19 0.23 17.00 -74.59
CA ALA A 19 1.22 18.06 -74.43
C ALA A 19 1.13 18.52 -72.96
N GLN A 20 2.28 18.87 -72.37
CA GLN A 20 2.47 19.89 -71.32
C GLN A 20 1.85 19.68 -69.92
N HIS A 21 2.67 19.22 -68.96
CA HIS A 21 3.37 20.03 -67.93
C HIS A 21 3.71 19.12 -66.72
N ASP A 22 5.00 19.03 -66.42
CA ASP A 22 5.68 18.35 -65.29
C ASP A 22 6.50 19.46 -64.59
N PRO A 23 6.94 19.40 -63.32
CA PRO A 23 6.87 18.30 -62.33
C PRO A 23 6.36 18.82 -60.93
N ASP A 24 6.22 18.10 -59.82
CA ASP A 24 7.14 17.17 -59.15
C ASP A 24 6.43 16.46 -57.98
N VAL A 25 6.76 15.17 -57.83
CA VAL A 25 7.01 14.41 -56.58
C VAL A 25 5.87 14.23 -55.55
N GLY A 26 5.54 12.96 -55.27
CA GLY A 26 5.11 12.59 -53.91
C GLY A 26 4.18 11.39 -53.79
N THR A 27 4.77 10.20 -53.75
CA THR A 27 4.16 8.92 -53.38
C THR A 27 3.44 8.90 -52.02
N ALA A 28 2.30 8.17 -52.00
CA ALA A 28 1.71 7.36 -50.91
C ALA A 28 1.10 8.03 -49.66
N SER A 29 -0.22 7.84 -49.45
CA SER A 29 -0.79 7.20 -48.23
C SER A 29 -2.34 7.09 -48.29
N PRO A 30 -2.96 5.92 -48.04
CA PRO A 30 -4.34 5.89 -47.61
C PRO A 30 -4.40 6.22 -46.11
N VAL A 31 -5.08 7.31 -45.77
CA VAL A 31 -5.27 7.80 -44.41
C VAL A 31 -5.75 6.68 -43.48
N GLY A 32 -4.87 6.32 -42.55
CA GLY A 32 -5.06 5.25 -41.58
C GLY A 32 -6.25 5.52 -40.65
N LYS A 33 -7.11 4.50 -40.55
CA LYS A 33 -8.12 4.32 -39.52
C LYS A 33 -7.41 4.41 -38.16
N ARG A 34 -7.50 5.57 -37.49
CA ARG A 34 -7.06 5.73 -36.10
C ARG A 34 -7.95 4.85 -35.23
N ILE A 35 -7.46 3.67 -34.94
CA ILE A 35 -7.97 2.82 -33.87
C ILE A 35 -7.75 3.65 -32.61
N GLY A 36 -8.84 4.18 -32.05
CA GLY A 36 -8.81 4.79 -30.73
C GLY A 36 -8.32 3.72 -29.78
N ALA A 37 -7.06 3.83 -29.36
CA ALA A 37 -6.54 3.07 -28.23
C ALA A 37 -7.37 3.51 -27.03
N ALA A 38 -8.43 2.75 -26.73
CA ALA A 38 -9.10 2.82 -25.46
C ALA A 38 -7.99 2.75 -24.40
N CYS A 39 -7.87 3.80 -23.60
CA CYS A 39 -6.95 3.85 -22.51
C CYS A 39 -7.41 2.77 -21.53
N VAL A 40 -6.93 1.54 -21.70
CA VAL A 40 -7.12 0.47 -20.73
C VAL A 40 -6.41 0.96 -19.49
N ASN A 41 -7.18 1.49 -18.55
CA ASN A 41 -6.70 1.82 -17.24
C ASN A 41 -6.63 0.48 -16.49
N PRO A 42 -5.45 -0.12 -16.27
CA PRO A 42 -5.35 -1.28 -15.39
C PRO A 42 -5.62 -0.76 -13.97
N ARG A 43 -6.89 -0.54 -13.63
CA ARG A 43 -7.28 -0.49 -12.24
C ARG A 43 -7.02 -1.90 -11.72
N ILE A 44 -6.13 -2.03 -10.75
CA ILE A 44 -6.00 -3.26 -9.98
C ILE A 44 -7.43 -3.65 -9.57
N PRO A 45 -7.91 -4.88 -9.91
CA PRO A 45 -9.23 -5.31 -9.52
C PRO A 45 -9.40 -5.12 -8.01
N TYR A 46 -10.47 -4.44 -7.61
CA TYR A 46 -10.76 -4.20 -6.21
C TYR A 46 -10.91 -5.55 -5.48
N ARG A 47 -10.03 -5.78 -4.49
CA ARG A 47 -9.93 -7.05 -3.77
C ARG A 47 -10.64 -6.98 -2.42
N ARG A 48 -11.92 -7.37 -2.47
CA ARG A 48 -12.84 -7.42 -1.31
C ARG A 48 -12.33 -8.32 -0.18
N ASP A 49 -11.62 -9.38 -0.53
CA ASP A 49 -10.94 -10.30 0.38
C ASP A 49 -9.94 -9.59 1.29
N ILE A 50 -9.18 -8.63 0.76
CA ILE A 50 -8.20 -7.88 1.57
C ILE A 50 -8.88 -6.91 2.53
N ASP A 51 -9.96 -6.24 2.10
CA ASP A 51 -10.72 -5.38 3.01
C ASP A 51 -11.44 -6.20 4.10
N GLY A 52 -11.91 -7.41 3.77
CA GLY A 52 -12.38 -8.38 4.76
C GLY A 52 -11.32 -8.76 5.78
N LEU A 53 -10.08 -9.02 5.32
CA LEU A 53 -8.96 -9.33 6.21
C LEU A 53 -8.59 -8.14 7.11
N ARG A 54 -8.67 -6.90 6.61
CA ARG A 54 -8.50 -5.69 7.44
C ARG A 54 -9.58 -5.58 8.51
N ALA A 55 -10.83 -5.89 8.17
CA ALA A 55 -11.92 -5.92 9.15
C ALA A 55 -11.65 -6.97 10.24
N VAL A 56 -11.23 -8.17 9.86
CA VAL A 56 -10.83 -9.24 10.80
C VAL A 56 -9.65 -8.81 11.68
N ALA A 57 -8.68 -8.05 11.14
CA ALA A 57 -7.54 -7.57 11.91
C ALA A 57 -7.93 -6.48 12.94
N VAL A 58 -8.92 -5.65 12.64
CA VAL A 58 -9.34 -4.55 13.52
C VAL A 58 -10.24 -5.00 14.66
N VAL A 59 -11.10 -6.00 14.46
CA VAL A 59 -12.07 -6.46 15.47
C VAL A 59 -11.42 -6.84 16.81
N PRO A 60 -10.34 -7.66 16.84
CA PRO A 60 -9.66 -8.01 18.08
C PRO A 60 -9.03 -6.81 18.80
N VAL A 61 -8.55 -5.81 18.05
CA VAL A 61 -8.00 -4.58 18.62
C VAL A 61 -9.09 -3.80 19.35
N ILE A 62 -10.28 -3.70 18.76
CA ILE A 62 -11.44 -3.05 19.37
C ILE A 62 -11.88 -3.80 20.63
N LEU A 63 -12.02 -5.13 20.55
CA LEU A 63 -12.44 -5.95 21.69
C LEU A 63 -11.47 -5.83 22.87
N PHE A 64 -10.17 -5.87 22.59
CA PHE A 64 -9.13 -5.71 23.61
C PHE A 64 -9.24 -4.37 24.34
N HIS A 65 -9.42 -3.25 23.60
CA HIS A 65 -9.56 -1.93 24.22
C HIS A 65 -10.95 -1.70 24.85
N ALA A 66 -11.98 -2.43 24.43
CA ALA A 66 -13.31 -2.40 25.05
C ALA A 66 -13.37 -3.16 26.39
N GLY A 67 -12.23 -3.66 26.90
CA GLY A 67 -12.14 -4.35 28.17
C GLY A 67 -12.47 -5.84 28.11
N PHE A 68 -12.64 -6.41 26.90
CA PHE A 68 -12.77 -7.86 26.76
C PHE A 68 -11.40 -8.51 26.99
N ARG A 69 -11.34 -9.40 27.98
CA ARG A 69 -10.12 -10.17 28.31
C ARG A 69 -9.83 -11.31 27.32
N TRP A 70 -10.71 -11.51 26.34
CA TRP A 70 -10.62 -12.58 25.35
C TRP A 70 -11.03 -12.03 23.97
N PRO A 71 -10.19 -12.16 22.93
CA PRO A 71 -8.84 -12.74 22.90
C PRO A 71 -7.77 -11.90 23.62
N SER A 72 -6.82 -12.55 24.31
CA SER A 72 -5.70 -11.89 25.04
C SER A 72 -4.65 -11.28 24.11
N GLY A 73 -4.53 -11.80 22.88
CA GLY A 73 -3.61 -11.35 21.83
C GLY A 73 -4.20 -10.29 20.90
N GLY A 74 -5.18 -9.49 21.34
CA GLY A 74 -5.84 -8.51 20.48
C GLY A 74 -4.90 -7.47 19.86
N PHE A 75 -3.72 -7.23 20.47
CA PHE A 75 -2.68 -6.35 19.95
C PHE A 75 -2.08 -6.82 18.61
N ILE A 76 -2.09 -8.13 18.32
CA ILE A 76 -1.59 -8.72 17.06
C ILE A 76 -2.36 -8.21 15.85
N GLY A 77 -3.61 -7.77 16.05
CA GLY A 77 -4.41 -7.16 15.01
C GLY A 77 -3.71 -5.96 14.35
N VAL A 78 -2.91 -5.20 15.11
CA VAL A 78 -2.11 -4.09 14.56
C VAL A 78 -1.02 -4.60 13.63
N ASP A 79 -0.30 -5.66 14.02
CA ASP A 79 0.79 -6.23 13.22
C ASP A 79 0.27 -6.76 11.88
N VAL A 80 -0.86 -7.47 11.92
CA VAL A 80 -1.56 -7.96 10.71
C VAL A 80 -2.01 -6.77 9.85
N PHE A 81 -2.56 -5.72 10.48
CA PHE A 81 -2.99 -4.52 9.77
C PHE A 81 -1.80 -3.84 9.06
N PHE A 82 -0.64 -3.69 9.71
CA PHE A 82 0.57 -3.13 9.13
C PHE A 82 1.06 -3.92 7.92
N VAL A 83 1.09 -5.26 7.98
CA VAL A 83 1.46 -6.11 6.83
C VAL A 83 0.50 -5.89 5.65
N ILE A 84 -0.81 -5.89 5.90
CA ILE A 84 -1.81 -5.67 4.84
C ILE A 84 -1.70 -4.27 4.25
N SER A 85 -1.51 -3.27 5.11
CA SER A 85 -1.32 -1.87 4.73
C SER A 85 -0.09 -1.67 3.86
N GLY A 86 1.02 -2.32 4.21
CA GLY A 86 2.24 -2.35 3.41
C GLY A 86 2.02 -2.99 2.04
N TYR A 87 1.30 -4.12 2.00
CA TYR A 87 0.98 -4.82 0.76
C TYR A 87 0.11 -3.99 -0.19
N LEU A 88 -0.96 -3.39 0.31
CA LEU A 88 -1.89 -2.59 -0.49
C LEU A 88 -1.21 -1.34 -1.08
N ILE A 89 -0.55 -0.55 -0.23
CA ILE A 89 0.08 0.70 -0.68
C ILE A 89 1.23 0.41 -1.65
N SER A 90 2.05 -0.60 -1.36
CA SER A 90 3.13 -1.00 -2.26
C SER A 90 2.60 -1.51 -3.60
N GLY A 91 1.51 -2.28 -3.61
CA GLY A 91 0.87 -2.75 -4.83
C GLY A 91 0.33 -1.60 -5.70
N ILE A 92 -0.30 -0.60 -5.08
CA ILE A 92 -0.77 0.61 -5.78
C ILE A 92 0.42 1.37 -6.38
N ILE A 93 1.46 1.64 -5.58
CA ILE A 93 2.66 2.35 -6.05
C ILE A 93 3.31 1.59 -7.20
N ARG A 94 3.53 0.27 -7.04
CA ARG A 94 4.09 -0.60 -8.07
C ARG A 94 3.32 -0.52 -9.38
N SER A 95 1.99 -0.67 -9.34
CA SER A 95 1.14 -0.64 -10.53
C SER A 95 1.15 0.73 -11.22
N GLU A 96 1.14 1.83 -10.45
CA GLU A 96 1.26 3.18 -11.00
C GLU A 96 2.64 3.43 -11.62
N MET A 97 3.71 2.87 -11.04
CA MET A 97 5.07 2.97 -11.56
C MET A 97 5.25 2.17 -12.85
N GLU A 98 4.78 0.91 -12.88
CA GLU A 98 4.80 0.05 -14.06
C GLU A 98 3.98 0.64 -15.22
N SER A 99 2.93 1.42 -14.91
CA SER A 99 2.12 2.13 -15.91
C SER A 99 2.60 3.55 -16.24
N GLY A 100 3.71 4.01 -15.65
CA GLY A 100 4.31 5.32 -15.91
C GLY A 100 3.50 6.51 -15.41
N ARG A 101 2.52 6.30 -14.51
CA ARG A 101 1.60 7.34 -14.00
C ARG A 101 1.81 7.71 -12.54
N PHE A 102 2.80 7.11 -11.88
CA PHE A 102 3.04 7.35 -10.47
C PHE A 102 3.45 8.81 -10.21
N SER A 103 2.73 9.46 -9.30
CA SER A 103 3.03 10.81 -8.80
C SER A 103 3.02 10.77 -7.28
N VAL A 104 4.12 11.18 -6.65
CA VAL A 104 4.24 11.27 -5.20
C VAL A 104 3.22 12.27 -4.63
N ALA A 105 3.08 13.44 -5.27
CA ALA A 105 2.08 14.43 -4.89
C ALA A 105 0.65 13.87 -5.02
N GLY A 106 0.35 13.19 -6.13
CA GLY A 106 -0.96 12.57 -6.34
C GLY A 106 -1.24 11.45 -5.32
N PHE A 107 -0.23 10.69 -4.92
CA PHE A 107 -0.33 9.69 -3.87
C PHE A 107 -0.72 10.32 -2.52
N TYR A 108 0.00 11.37 -2.09
CA TYR A 108 -0.34 12.06 -0.85
C TYR A 108 -1.71 12.73 -0.91
N GLU A 109 -2.08 13.35 -2.03
CA GLU A 109 -3.40 13.97 -2.19
C GLU A 109 -4.52 12.94 -1.96
N ARG A 110 -4.44 11.76 -2.58
CA ARG A 110 -5.44 10.70 -2.40
C ARG A 110 -5.54 10.25 -0.95
N ARG A 111 -4.41 10.14 -0.24
CA ARG A 111 -4.40 9.71 1.16
C ARG A 111 -4.93 10.80 2.08
N ILE A 112 -4.56 12.05 1.86
CA ILE A 112 -5.07 13.22 2.57
C ILE A 112 -6.60 13.29 2.46
N ARG A 113 -7.16 13.20 1.24
CA ARG A 113 -8.62 13.23 1.02
C ARG A 113 -9.35 12.04 1.64
N ARG A 114 -8.66 10.92 1.88
CA ARG A 114 -9.23 9.72 2.49
C ARG A 114 -9.17 9.75 4.02
N ILE A 115 -8.09 10.26 4.61
CA ILE A 115 -7.79 10.10 6.04
C ILE A 115 -8.15 11.35 6.84
N LEU A 116 -7.77 12.54 6.37
CA LEU A 116 -7.96 13.76 7.16
C LEU A 116 -9.42 14.07 7.52
N PRO A 117 -10.42 13.87 6.63
CA PRO A 117 -11.81 14.15 7.00
C PRO A 117 -12.28 13.30 8.19
N ALA A 118 -11.98 12.00 8.18
CA ALA A 118 -12.33 11.10 9.28
C ALA A 118 -11.53 11.43 10.54
N LEU A 119 -10.23 11.72 10.41
CA LEU A 119 -9.36 12.09 11.52
C LEU A 119 -9.84 13.35 12.23
N PHE A 120 -10.09 14.43 11.49
CA PHE A 120 -10.56 15.68 12.09
C PHE A 120 -11.97 15.58 12.66
N THR A 121 -12.83 14.73 12.07
CA THR A 121 -14.14 14.42 12.67
C THR A 121 -13.97 13.71 14.01
N LEU A 122 -13.11 12.70 14.09
CA LEU A 122 -12.77 12.01 15.34
C LEU A 122 -12.22 12.99 16.37
N LEU A 123 -11.24 13.82 16.01
CA LEU A 123 -10.64 14.81 16.90
C LEU A 123 -11.67 15.83 17.39
N ALA A 124 -12.55 16.33 16.52
CA ALA A 124 -13.59 17.28 16.91
C ALA A 124 -14.58 16.66 17.91
N VAL A 125 -15.12 15.48 17.59
CA VAL A 125 -16.09 14.78 18.46
C VAL A 125 -15.47 14.41 19.80
N THR A 126 -14.26 13.85 19.79
CA THR A 126 -13.56 13.47 21.03
C THR A 126 -13.15 14.69 21.85
N THR A 127 -12.83 15.84 21.22
CA THR A 127 -12.53 17.08 21.96
C THR A 127 -13.76 17.62 22.66
N VAL A 128 -14.93 17.60 22.01
CA VAL A 128 -16.19 17.99 22.65
C VAL A 128 -16.51 17.06 23.82
N ALA A 129 -16.35 15.75 23.64
CA ALA A 129 -16.54 14.80 24.73
C ALA A 129 -15.54 15.04 25.88
N ALA A 130 -14.24 15.18 25.57
CA ALA A 130 -13.20 15.43 26.56
C ALA A 130 -13.49 16.69 27.38
N TRP A 131 -13.96 17.76 26.73
CA TRP A 131 -14.33 19.00 27.41
C TRP A 131 -15.49 18.83 28.41
N LEU A 132 -16.44 17.93 28.12
CA LEU A 132 -17.59 17.66 28.99
C LEU A 132 -17.27 16.72 30.15
N TRP A 133 -16.33 15.78 29.98
CA TRP A 133 -16.09 14.69 30.93
C TRP A 133 -14.76 14.72 31.68
N LEU A 134 -13.72 15.39 31.16
CA LEU A 134 -12.38 15.35 31.76
C LEU A 134 -12.14 16.50 32.75
N PHE A 135 -11.34 16.23 33.78
CA PHE A 135 -10.81 17.27 34.66
C PHE A 135 -9.78 18.14 33.93
N PRO A 136 -9.49 19.36 34.41
CA PRO A 136 -8.60 20.29 33.71
C PRO A 136 -7.20 19.73 33.36
N ASN A 137 -6.62 18.90 34.23
CA ASN A 137 -5.32 18.29 33.97
C ASN A 137 -5.41 17.22 32.87
N ASP A 138 -6.41 16.32 32.94
CA ASP A 138 -6.62 15.29 31.93
C ASP A 138 -6.99 15.90 30.57
N PHE A 139 -7.72 17.01 30.56
CA PHE A 139 -8.04 17.76 29.34
C PHE A 139 -6.79 18.37 28.70
N ARG A 140 -5.81 18.81 29.49
CA ARG A 140 -4.52 19.27 28.99
C ARG A 140 -3.73 18.12 28.34
N ASP A 141 -3.65 16.96 29.01
CA ASP A 141 -3.00 15.77 28.45
C ASP A 141 -3.69 15.26 27.18
N PHE A 142 -5.03 15.35 27.14
CA PHE A 142 -5.81 15.09 25.95
C PHE A 142 -5.47 16.06 24.82
N GLY A 143 -5.32 17.36 25.12
CA GLY A 143 -4.91 18.37 24.13
C GLY A 143 -3.55 18.10 23.50
N GLU A 144 -2.58 17.63 24.29
CA GLU A 144 -1.27 17.17 23.76
C GLU A 144 -1.45 15.98 22.81
N SER A 145 -2.34 15.04 23.17
CA SER A 145 -2.67 13.89 22.32
C SER A 145 -3.33 14.33 21.01
N VAL A 146 -4.26 15.29 21.04
CA VAL A 146 -4.86 15.87 19.82
C VAL A 146 -3.81 16.46 18.90
N ALA A 147 -2.89 17.27 19.44
CA ALA A 147 -1.82 17.88 18.67
C ALA A 147 -0.89 16.82 18.05
N ALA A 148 -0.48 15.83 18.84
CA ALA A 148 0.37 14.75 18.35
C ALA A 148 -0.33 13.87 17.30
N THR A 149 -1.61 13.56 17.48
CA THR A 149 -2.40 12.83 16.48
C THR A 149 -2.52 13.61 15.18
N ALA A 150 -2.80 14.92 15.24
CA ALA A 150 -2.91 15.77 14.05
C ALA A 150 -1.59 15.89 13.27
N LEU A 151 -0.46 15.81 13.97
CA LEU A 151 0.89 15.84 13.38
C LEU A 151 1.43 14.44 13.03
N PHE A 152 0.64 13.38 13.21
CA PHE A 152 1.08 11.98 13.06
C PHE A 152 2.34 11.67 13.87
N SER A 153 2.41 12.16 15.10
CA SER A 153 3.50 11.94 16.07
C SER A 153 3.02 11.35 17.41
N SER A 154 1.76 10.91 17.49
CA SER A 154 1.18 10.36 18.71
C SER A 154 1.91 9.11 19.23
N ASN A 155 2.52 8.31 18.36
CA ASN A 155 3.37 7.20 18.79
C ASN A 155 4.59 7.64 19.62
N VAL A 156 5.22 8.76 19.26
CA VAL A 156 6.34 9.33 20.03
C VAL A 156 5.85 9.91 21.35
N LEU A 157 4.69 10.58 21.34
CA LEU A 157 4.07 11.08 22.56
C LEU A 157 3.78 9.95 23.55
N PHE A 158 3.06 8.91 23.12
CA PHE A 158 2.68 7.81 24.01
C PHE A 158 3.88 7.00 24.47
N TRP A 159 4.90 6.83 23.63
CA TRP A 159 6.19 6.28 24.07
C TRP A 159 6.82 7.09 25.20
N SER A 160 6.82 8.43 25.10
CA SER A 160 7.38 9.31 26.14
C SER A 160 6.56 9.35 27.44
N LYS A 161 5.31 8.88 27.39
CA LYS A 161 4.37 8.85 28.52
C LYS A 161 4.27 7.47 29.19
N VAL A 162 5.13 6.49 28.84
CA VAL A 162 5.19 5.21 29.55
C VAL A 162 6.00 5.34 30.85
N GLY A 163 5.52 4.73 31.93
CA GLY A 163 6.22 4.70 33.21
C GLY A 163 5.30 4.51 34.42
N TYR A 164 5.89 4.53 35.62
CA TYR A 164 5.18 4.29 36.88
C TYR A 164 4.05 5.30 37.15
N PHE A 165 4.19 6.54 36.68
CA PHE A 165 3.20 7.60 36.82
C PHE A 165 2.42 7.86 35.53
N ALA A 166 2.42 6.91 34.60
CA ALA A 166 1.68 7.02 33.34
C ALA A 166 0.17 7.02 33.60
N THR A 167 -0.56 7.83 32.82
CA THR A 167 -2.02 7.73 32.74
C THR A 167 -2.40 6.33 32.29
N PRO A 168 -3.34 5.65 32.97
CA PRO A 168 -3.86 4.36 32.53
C PRO A 168 -4.36 4.39 31.08
N ALA A 169 -4.13 3.32 30.34
CA ALA A 169 -4.45 3.23 28.91
C ALA A 169 -5.96 3.43 28.61
N ASP A 170 -6.83 3.00 29.51
CA ASP A 170 -8.29 3.17 29.44
C ASP A 170 -8.73 4.63 29.65
N ALA A 171 -7.89 5.45 30.28
CA ALA A 171 -8.10 6.88 30.46
C ALA A 171 -7.46 7.74 29.35
N GLN A 172 -6.96 7.13 28.27
CA GLN A 172 -6.33 7.83 27.14
C GLN A 172 -7.16 7.65 25.85
N PRO A 173 -8.15 8.53 25.57
CA PRO A 173 -9.10 8.34 24.48
C PRO A 173 -8.46 8.19 23.08
N LEU A 174 -7.33 8.85 22.86
CA LEU A 174 -6.62 8.88 21.58
C LEU A 174 -5.43 7.90 21.52
N LEU A 175 -5.26 7.02 22.51
CA LEU A 175 -4.12 6.10 22.58
C LEU A 175 -3.96 5.31 21.28
N HIS A 176 -5.04 4.72 20.79
CA HIS A 176 -5.09 3.91 19.56
C HIS A 176 -4.56 4.61 18.30
N THR A 177 -4.44 5.95 18.29
CA THR A 177 -3.91 6.70 17.15
C THR A 177 -2.41 6.52 16.96
N TRP A 178 -1.70 5.93 17.91
CA TRP A 178 -0.26 5.65 17.79
C TRP A 178 0.06 4.81 16.55
N SER A 179 -0.76 3.79 16.25
CA SER A 179 -0.51 2.89 15.13
C SER A 179 -0.74 3.60 13.80
N LEU A 180 -1.76 4.48 13.73
CA LEU A 180 -1.98 5.36 12.59
C LEU A 180 -0.79 6.30 12.36
N ALA A 181 -0.22 6.88 13.43
CA ALA A 181 0.96 7.73 13.31
C ALA A 181 2.15 6.98 12.70
N VAL A 182 2.44 5.75 13.14
CA VAL A 182 3.49 4.90 12.57
C VAL A 182 3.22 4.63 11.08
N GLU A 183 1.97 4.28 10.74
CA GLU A 183 1.55 4.02 9.36
C GLU A 183 1.79 5.25 8.47
N GLU A 184 1.35 6.42 8.90
CA GLU A 184 1.49 7.67 8.14
C GLU A 184 2.96 8.14 8.04
N GLN A 185 3.75 7.99 9.10
CA GLN A 185 5.20 8.23 9.05
C GLN A 185 5.87 7.35 7.99
N PHE A 186 5.54 6.05 7.96
CA PHE A 186 6.01 5.15 6.92
C PHE A 186 5.57 5.64 5.55
N TYR A 187 4.31 6.04 5.38
CA TYR A 187 3.80 6.49 4.08
C TYR A 187 4.34 7.82 3.61
N ILE A 188 4.81 8.68 4.49
CA ILE A 188 5.55 9.89 4.09
C ILE A 188 6.89 9.46 3.46
N VAL A 189 7.63 8.55 4.07
CA VAL A 189 8.99 8.20 3.60
C VAL A 189 8.96 7.21 2.43
N PHE A 190 8.07 6.23 2.48
CA PHE A 190 8.11 5.03 1.67
C PHE A 190 7.94 5.24 0.15
N PRO A 191 7.04 6.10 -0.36
CA PRO A 191 6.88 6.32 -1.79
C PRO A 191 8.12 6.97 -2.42
N ILE A 192 8.79 7.86 -1.68
CA ILE A 192 10.04 8.50 -2.09
C ILE A 192 11.16 7.46 -2.12
N LEU A 193 11.25 6.65 -1.06
CA LEU A 193 12.21 5.54 -0.96
C LEU A 193 12.04 4.56 -2.12
N LEU A 194 10.81 4.09 -2.37
CA LEU A 194 10.53 3.17 -3.48
C LEU A 194 10.91 3.76 -4.83
N LEU A 195 10.62 5.03 -5.06
CA LEU A 195 10.98 5.70 -6.31
C LEU A 195 12.50 5.78 -6.48
N ALA A 196 13.23 6.13 -5.42
CA ALA A 196 14.70 6.17 -5.43
C ALA A 196 15.29 4.77 -5.67
N VAL A 197 14.83 3.76 -4.93
CA VAL A 197 15.26 2.37 -5.08
C VAL A 197 14.95 1.83 -6.46
N HIS A 198 13.77 2.11 -7.02
CA HIS A 198 13.42 1.66 -8.35
C HIS A 198 14.32 2.25 -9.44
N ARG A 199 14.69 3.54 -9.32
CA ARG A 199 15.60 4.19 -10.27
C ARG A 199 17.02 3.62 -10.22
N VAL A 200 17.53 3.32 -9.02
CA VAL A 200 18.91 2.86 -8.84
C VAL A 200 19.04 1.35 -9.06
N ALA A 201 18.11 0.58 -8.52
CA ALA A 201 18.22 -0.87 -8.41
C ALA A 201 17.35 -1.64 -9.41
N GLY A 202 16.39 -0.97 -10.05
CA GLY A 202 15.49 -1.55 -11.06
C GLY A 202 14.85 -2.86 -10.57
N ARG A 203 15.27 -3.98 -11.16
CA ARG A 203 14.78 -5.34 -10.83
C ARG A 203 15.22 -5.84 -9.44
N ARG A 204 16.22 -5.23 -8.80
CA ARG A 204 16.75 -5.63 -7.47
C ARG A 204 15.99 -4.99 -6.30
N ILE A 205 14.91 -4.26 -6.56
CA ILE A 205 14.08 -3.63 -5.53
C ILE A 205 13.60 -4.61 -4.45
N ALA A 206 13.23 -5.84 -4.82
CA ALA A 206 12.84 -6.86 -3.84
C ALA A 206 13.99 -7.25 -2.89
N VAL A 207 15.23 -7.26 -3.37
CA VAL A 207 16.41 -7.54 -2.53
C VAL A 207 16.60 -6.41 -1.52
N ILE A 208 16.50 -5.16 -1.96
CA ILE A 208 16.65 -3.99 -1.06
C ILE A 208 15.51 -3.95 -0.03
N LEU A 209 14.27 -4.20 -0.45
CA LEU A 209 13.15 -4.34 0.49
C LEU A 209 13.41 -5.47 1.49
N GLY A 210 13.93 -6.62 1.05
CA GLY A 210 14.33 -7.72 1.94
C GLY A 210 15.41 -7.34 2.94
N LEU A 211 16.42 -6.57 2.52
CA LEU A 211 17.46 -6.05 3.42
C LEU A 211 16.88 -5.06 4.44
N LEU A 212 15.94 -4.20 4.04
CA LEU A 212 15.27 -3.27 4.95
C LEU A 212 14.37 -4.01 5.95
N VAL A 213 13.66 -5.07 5.51
CA VAL A 213 12.91 -5.97 6.40
C VAL A 213 13.87 -6.58 7.43
N ALA A 214 14.98 -7.17 6.98
CA ALA A 214 15.95 -7.81 7.88
C ALA A 214 16.57 -6.81 8.88
N ALA A 215 16.89 -5.59 8.42
CA ALA A 215 17.45 -4.55 9.28
C ALA A 215 16.44 -4.06 10.33
N SER A 216 15.21 -3.77 9.94
CA SER A 216 14.15 -3.35 10.87
C SER A 216 13.73 -4.48 11.82
N PHE A 217 13.67 -5.72 11.35
CA PHE A 217 13.39 -6.88 12.19
C PHE A 217 14.53 -7.13 13.20
N GLY A 218 15.79 -7.02 12.77
CA GLY A 218 16.95 -7.08 13.68
C GLY A 218 16.91 -5.97 14.74
N ALA A 219 16.54 -4.74 14.33
CA ALA A 219 16.32 -3.65 15.27
C ALA A 219 15.18 -3.97 16.26
N SER A 220 14.08 -4.58 15.79
CA SER A 220 12.99 -5.03 16.66
C SER A 220 13.48 -6.04 17.70
N LEU A 221 14.21 -7.07 17.28
CA LEU A 221 14.73 -8.11 18.20
C LEU A 221 15.63 -7.51 19.27
N TRP A 222 16.49 -6.57 18.88
CA TRP A 222 17.36 -5.87 19.83
C TRP A 222 16.55 -4.94 20.76
N SER A 223 15.61 -4.16 20.21
CA SER A 223 14.80 -3.21 20.98
C SER A 223 13.85 -3.90 21.96
N VAL A 224 13.33 -5.08 21.65
CA VAL A 224 12.50 -5.84 22.61
C VAL A 224 13.27 -6.14 23.90
N ALA A 225 14.58 -6.41 23.81
CA ALA A 225 15.42 -6.64 24.99
C ALA A 225 15.90 -5.34 25.66
N ALA A 226 16.22 -4.31 24.87
CA ALA A 226 16.86 -3.09 25.37
C ALA A 226 15.87 -1.99 25.80
N ALA A 227 14.74 -1.86 25.10
CA ALA A 227 13.73 -0.81 25.29
C ALA A 227 12.36 -1.27 24.75
N PRO A 228 11.62 -2.11 25.48
CA PRO A 228 10.36 -2.71 25.01
C PRO A 228 9.31 -1.69 24.54
N ASP A 229 9.17 -0.58 25.25
CA ASP A 229 8.20 0.48 24.89
C ASP A 229 8.57 1.15 23.57
N ALA A 230 9.87 1.37 23.33
CA ALA A 230 10.35 1.89 22.07
C ALA A 230 10.11 0.87 20.94
N ALA A 231 10.33 -0.42 21.22
CA ALA A 231 10.07 -1.50 20.28
C ALA A 231 8.59 -1.52 19.85
N PHE A 232 7.68 -1.26 20.80
CA PHE A 232 6.24 -1.26 20.58
C PHE A 232 5.75 -0.04 19.78
N TYR A 233 6.20 1.18 20.12
CA TYR A 233 5.65 2.43 19.57
C TYR A 233 6.40 2.98 18.35
N LEU A 234 7.71 2.74 18.22
CA LEU A 234 8.53 3.47 17.25
C LEU A 234 8.60 2.76 15.89
N LEU A 235 8.62 3.56 14.83
CA LEU A 235 8.67 3.07 13.46
C LEU A 235 9.90 2.17 13.16
N PRO A 236 11.13 2.43 13.63
CA PRO A 236 12.29 1.62 13.24
C PRO A 236 12.18 0.12 13.60
N SER A 237 11.56 -0.19 14.74
CA SER A 237 11.30 -1.57 15.18
C SER A 237 10.02 -2.16 14.59
N ARG A 238 9.10 -1.34 14.08
CA ARG A 238 7.82 -1.77 13.50
C ARG A 238 7.80 -1.82 11.96
N ALA A 239 8.73 -1.14 11.31
CA ALA A 239 8.73 -0.97 9.86
C ALA A 239 8.81 -2.29 9.10
N TRP A 240 9.40 -3.35 9.68
CA TRP A 240 9.50 -4.67 9.05
C TRP A 240 8.14 -5.26 8.69
N GLU A 241 7.07 -4.96 9.44
CA GLU A 241 5.70 -5.45 9.19
C GLU A 241 5.17 -4.85 7.87
N LEU A 242 5.22 -3.52 7.76
CA LEU A 242 4.86 -2.78 6.54
C LEU A 242 5.75 -3.18 5.35
N LEU A 243 7.05 -3.33 5.58
CA LEU A 243 8.01 -3.74 4.55
C LEU A 243 7.83 -5.20 4.11
N ALA A 244 7.41 -6.10 4.99
CA ALA A 244 7.09 -7.48 4.63
C ALA A 244 5.89 -7.51 3.68
N GLY A 245 4.86 -6.72 3.97
CA GLY A 245 3.75 -6.48 3.05
C GLY A 245 4.23 -5.94 1.71
N ALA A 246 5.12 -4.94 1.72
CA ALA A 246 5.72 -4.39 0.51
C ALA A 246 6.47 -5.41 -0.33
N LEU A 247 7.26 -6.26 0.34
CA LEU A 247 8.05 -7.32 -0.29
C LEU A 247 7.15 -8.36 -0.99
N LEU A 248 6.02 -8.72 -0.35
CA LEU A 248 4.99 -9.56 -0.96
C LEU A 248 4.35 -8.91 -2.18
N ALA A 249 4.04 -7.61 -2.12
CA ALA A 249 3.48 -6.87 -3.26
C ALA A 249 4.46 -6.79 -4.44
N TRP A 250 5.77 -6.83 -4.17
CA TRP A 250 6.81 -6.89 -5.19
C TRP A 250 7.11 -8.29 -5.74
N GLY A 251 6.34 -9.30 -5.31
CA GLY A 251 6.39 -10.65 -5.86
C GLY A 251 7.54 -11.50 -5.34
N ALA A 252 8.05 -11.19 -4.14
CA ALA A 252 9.06 -12.04 -3.50
C ALA A 252 8.57 -13.47 -3.27
N VAL A 253 7.25 -13.64 -3.05
CA VAL A 253 6.58 -14.93 -3.02
C VAL A 253 5.68 -15.03 -4.24
N PRO A 254 5.97 -15.96 -5.20
CA PRO A 254 5.14 -16.11 -6.37
C PRO A 254 3.77 -16.68 -5.99
N PRO A 255 2.67 -16.22 -6.62
CA PRO A 255 1.36 -16.79 -6.38
C PRO A 255 1.33 -18.25 -6.85
N THR A 256 0.64 -19.10 -6.08
CA THR A 256 0.47 -20.50 -6.49
C THR A 256 -0.56 -20.58 -7.63
N LYS A 257 -0.32 -21.44 -8.62
CA LYS A 257 -1.27 -21.69 -9.71
C LYS A 257 -2.37 -22.69 -9.33
N ASN A 258 -2.21 -23.39 -8.20
CA ASN A 258 -3.11 -24.43 -7.75
C ASN A 258 -4.12 -23.85 -6.76
N ALA A 259 -5.39 -23.73 -7.19
CA ALA A 259 -6.46 -23.15 -6.39
C ALA A 259 -6.61 -23.82 -5.02
N ARG A 260 -6.52 -25.16 -4.94
CA ARG A 260 -6.63 -25.90 -3.67
C ARG A 260 -5.48 -25.59 -2.72
N LEU A 261 -4.27 -25.45 -3.27
CA LEU A 261 -3.11 -25.06 -2.46
C LEU A 261 -3.23 -23.62 -1.98
N ALA A 262 -3.72 -22.70 -2.83
CA ALA A 262 -3.97 -21.33 -2.44
C ALA A 262 -5.02 -21.23 -1.32
N GLU A 263 -6.13 -21.96 -1.44
CA GLU A 263 -7.16 -22.05 -0.40
C GLU A 263 -6.62 -22.66 0.89
N ALA A 264 -5.83 -23.73 0.81
CA ALA A 264 -5.22 -24.35 1.98
C ALA A 264 -4.25 -23.39 2.68
N LEU A 265 -3.39 -22.68 1.94
CA LEU A 265 -2.47 -21.69 2.49
C LEU A 265 -3.22 -20.52 3.12
N ALA A 266 -4.31 -20.05 2.51
CA ALA A 266 -5.16 -19.01 3.06
C ALA A 266 -5.84 -19.47 4.37
N GLY A 267 -6.35 -20.71 4.40
CA GLY A 267 -6.94 -21.32 5.59
C GLY A 267 -5.92 -21.48 6.73
N VAL A 268 -4.71 -21.93 6.41
CA VAL A 268 -3.59 -22.03 7.38
C VAL A 268 -3.20 -20.65 7.89
N GLY A 269 -3.07 -19.65 7.01
CA GLY A 269 -2.75 -18.28 7.41
C GLY A 269 -3.81 -17.68 8.35
N LEU A 270 -5.09 -17.85 8.02
CA LEU A 270 -6.19 -17.43 8.89
C LEU A 270 -6.16 -18.15 10.23
N LEU A 271 -5.93 -19.48 10.22
CA LEU A 271 -5.82 -20.27 11.43
C LEU A 271 -4.65 -19.79 12.31
N LEU A 272 -3.50 -19.48 11.73
CA LEU A 272 -2.34 -18.95 12.46
C LEU A 272 -2.63 -17.59 13.09
N ILE A 273 -3.31 -16.69 12.37
CA ILE A 273 -3.73 -15.39 12.92
C ILE A 273 -4.67 -15.59 14.10
N VAL A 274 -5.70 -16.42 13.93
CA VAL A 274 -6.68 -16.73 14.98
C VAL A 274 -6.01 -17.42 16.16
N ALA A 275 -5.14 -18.40 15.92
CA ALA A 275 -4.39 -19.09 16.97
C ALA A 275 -3.50 -18.12 17.75
N ALA A 276 -2.80 -17.21 17.06
CA ALA A 276 -1.97 -16.20 17.70
C ALA A 276 -2.79 -15.27 18.61
N MET A 277 -3.99 -14.84 18.16
CA MET A 277 -4.90 -14.03 18.97
C MET A 277 -5.31 -14.71 20.29
N PHE A 278 -5.45 -16.03 20.29
CA PHE A 278 -5.87 -16.78 21.48
C PHE A 278 -4.71 -17.34 22.31
N ALA A 279 -3.55 -17.57 21.71
CA ALA A 279 -2.40 -18.20 22.36
C ALA A 279 -1.43 -17.17 22.97
N LEU A 280 -1.28 -16.00 22.36
CA LEU A 280 -0.35 -14.98 22.82
C LEU A 280 -1.00 -14.08 23.88
N THR A 281 -0.15 -13.63 24.80
CA THR A 281 -0.50 -12.73 25.90
C THR A 281 0.48 -11.57 25.94
N PRO A 282 0.18 -10.45 26.62
CA PRO A 282 1.12 -9.33 26.73
C PRO A 282 2.49 -9.68 27.36
N GLY A 283 2.62 -10.84 28.01
CA GLY A 283 3.87 -11.30 28.65
C GLY A 283 4.65 -12.38 27.87
N THR A 284 4.20 -12.75 26.67
CA THR A 284 4.87 -13.71 25.77
C THR A 284 5.43 -12.98 24.56
#